data_AF-A0A0F0LFD0-F1
#
_entry.id   AF-A0A0F0LFD0-F1
#
_cell.length_a   1.000
_cell.length_b   1.000
_cell.length_c   1.000
_cell.angle_alpha   90.00
_cell.angle_beta   90.00
_cell.angle_gamma   90.00
#
_symmetry.space_group_name_H-M   'P 1'
#
loop_
_entity.id
_entity.type
_entity.pdbx_description
1 polymer ?
#
loop_
_entity_poly.entity_id
_entity_poly.type
_entity_poly.pdbx_seq_one_letter_code
_entity_poly.pdbx_strand_id
1 'polypeptide(L)'
;MILHTTRTSEGLRIGPVPPAHAQAALLETAGALLVWDAADPAGPPTATVWDPALALDVAWQVYGPDAVPVLLERTGSFAPAPAPALDHARRAALATWAAAWWPASSLAGIPPLDPRILAVERADALIAVEHVLDGDELLLMALADGLTAARALRLAPGIDAAVLPALAALEARVEEAAADRGITAGSAAMPAREDFALAASATARSAADVLAEGTEPLDLSAFAPGTVDAAGSAHWQVRSAESHVVLEISVPRAPSTSAADPGPLDAVFAGVALALRPQPGHFTGSVAAPATILLTPPAARTLALASRGYRGRRDVDAGALLALARERLGRAREAEIGETGIPDQAVLLAEQEAARR
;
A
#
# COMPACT_ATOMS: atom_id res chain seq x y z
N MET A 1 -3.38 -23.08 -18.01
CA MET A 1 -4.67 -22.89 -17.29
C MET A 1 -5.72 -22.48 -18.31
N ILE A 2 -6.95 -23.01 -18.25
CA ILE A 2 -8.06 -22.59 -19.14
C ILE A 2 -8.92 -21.59 -18.37
N LEU A 3 -9.27 -20.46 -19.00
CA LEU A 3 -10.18 -19.46 -18.45
C LEU A 3 -11.58 -19.67 -19.02
N HIS A 4 -12.58 -19.53 -18.15
CA HIS A 4 -13.99 -19.62 -18.51
C HIS A 4 -14.66 -18.26 -18.39
N THR A 5 -15.66 -18.03 -19.23
CA THR A 5 -16.55 -16.87 -19.08
C THR A 5 -17.80 -17.24 -18.30
N THR A 6 -18.23 -16.36 -17.40
CA THR A 6 -19.47 -16.52 -16.63
C THR A 6 -20.22 -15.20 -16.63
N ARG A 7 -21.52 -15.21 -16.92
CA ARG A 7 -22.37 -14.02 -16.77
C ARG A 7 -22.67 -13.76 -15.31
N THR A 8 -22.52 -12.52 -14.88
CA THR A 8 -22.83 -12.04 -13.52
C THR A 8 -23.85 -10.91 -13.60
N SER A 9 -24.30 -10.40 -12.45
CA SER A 9 -25.14 -9.19 -12.40
C SER A 9 -24.41 -7.92 -12.83
N GLU A 10 -23.08 -7.92 -12.80
CA GLU A 10 -22.21 -6.76 -13.09
C GLU A 10 -21.64 -6.79 -14.51
N GLY A 11 -21.81 -7.90 -15.25
CA GLY A 11 -21.32 -8.04 -16.62
C GLY A 11 -20.87 -9.46 -16.95
N LEU A 12 -19.77 -9.58 -17.69
CA LEU A 12 -19.13 -10.85 -18.00
C LEU A 12 -17.87 -11.00 -17.16
N ARG A 13 -17.75 -12.09 -16.40
CA ARG A 13 -16.51 -12.44 -15.69
C ARG A 13 -15.68 -13.40 -16.52
N ILE A 14 -14.38 -13.12 -16.64
CA ILE A 14 -13.37 -14.02 -17.20
C ILE A 14 -12.53 -14.57 -16.04
N GLY A 15 -12.45 -15.89 -15.91
CA GLY A 15 -11.63 -16.54 -14.89
C GLY A 15 -12.35 -16.80 -13.56
N PRO A 16 -11.58 -17.09 -12.50
CA PRO A 16 -12.11 -17.48 -11.19
C PRO A 16 -12.80 -16.32 -10.46
N VAL A 17 -13.25 -16.57 -9.23
CA VAL A 17 -13.70 -15.49 -8.34
C VAL A 17 -12.48 -14.64 -7.95
N PRO A 18 -12.59 -13.30 -7.96
CA PRO A 18 -11.52 -12.42 -7.52
C PRO A 18 -11.07 -12.73 -6.07
N PRO A 19 -9.79 -12.49 -5.73
CA PRO A 19 -9.29 -12.63 -4.37
C PRO A 19 -9.92 -11.59 -3.43
N ALA A 20 -9.65 -11.70 -2.13
CA ALA A 20 -10.10 -10.72 -1.14
C ALA A 20 -9.55 -9.32 -1.45
N HIS A 21 -10.25 -8.26 -1.04
CA HIS A 21 -9.89 -6.87 -1.38
C HIS A 21 -8.44 -6.50 -1.05
N ALA A 22 -7.93 -6.95 0.10
CA ALA A 22 -6.55 -6.69 0.54
C ALA A 22 -5.49 -7.45 -0.30
N GLN A 23 -5.89 -8.46 -1.07
CA GLN A 23 -5.04 -9.25 -1.97
C GLN A 23 -5.27 -8.91 -3.45
N ALA A 24 -6.30 -8.12 -3.77
CA ALA A 24 -6.66 -7.79 -5.14
C ALA A 24 -5.79 -6.62 -5.66
N ALA A 25 -4.94 -6.91 -6.65
CA ALA A 25 -4.25 -5.90 -7.44
C ALA A 25 -5.09 -5.57 -8.68
N LEU A 26 -5.45 -4.29 -8.84
CA LEU A 26 -6.50 -3.86 -9.77
C LEU A 26 -5.94 -2.96 -10.87
N LEU A 27 -6.44 -3.11 -12.09
CA LEU A 27 -6.27 -2.15 -13.19
C LEU A 27 -7.59 -1.96 -13.92
N GLU A 28 -8.08 -0.73 -13.96
CA GLU A 28 -9.21 -0.34 -14.79
C GLU A 28 -8.74 -0.10 -16.23
N THR A 29 -9.48 -0.65 -17.19
CA THR A 29 -9.18 -0.65 -18.62
C THR A 29 -10.44 -0.33 -19.40
N ALA A 30 -10.32 -0.07 -20.70
CA ALA A 30 -11.47 0.19 -21.56
C ALA A 30 -12.48 -0.96 -21.52
N GLY A 31 -13.61 -0.75 -20.84
CA GLY A 31 -14.70 -1.72 -20.74
C GLY A 31 -14.50 -2.87 -19.74
N ALA A 32 -13.40 -2.91 -18.99
CA ALA A 32 -13.12 -4.00 -18.05
C ALA A 32 -12.24 -3.60 -16.84
N LEU A 33 -12.42 -4.32 -15.73
CA LEU A 33 -11.57 -4.27 -14.55
C LEU A 33 -10.79 -5.58 -14.47
N LEU A 34 -9.46 -5.47 -14.54
CA LEU A 34 -8.54 -6.59 -14.40
C LEU A 34 -8.10 -6.71 -12.94
N VAL A 35 -8.08 -7.95 -12.45
CA VAL A 35 -7.75 -8.28 -11.06
C VAL A 35 -6.73 -9.41 -11.01
N TRP A 36 -5.56 -9.13 -10.44
CA TRP A 36 -4.57 -10.14 -10.08
C TRP A 36 -4.64 -10.45 -8.59
N ASP A 37 -4.27 -11.68 -8.24
CA ASP A 37 -3.91 -12.00 -6.87
C ASP A 37 -2.49 -11.49 -6.59
N ALA A 38 -2.34 -10.59 -5.63
CA ALA A 38 -1.04 -10.08 -5.22
C ALA A 38 -0.18 -11.20 -4.61
N ALA A 39 -0.79 -12.26 -4.08
CA ALA A 39 -0.10 -13.46 -3.63
C ALA A 39 0.49 -14.20 -4.82
N ASP A 40 -0.29 -14.58 -5.83
CA ASP A 40 0.21 -15.23 -7.04
C ASP A 40 -0.01 -14.37 -8.29
N PRO A 41 0.84 -13.35 -8.52
CA PRO A 41 0.62 -12.43 -9.62
C PRO A 41 1.00 -13.03 -10.98
N ALA A 42 1.72 -14.16 -11.02
CA ALA A 42 2.20 -14.76 -12.26
C ALA A 42 1.05 -15.25 -13.15
N GLY A 43 -0.09 -15.59 -12.54
CA GLY A 43 -1.31 -15.96 -13.26
C GLY A 43 -1.88 -14.84 -14.15
N PRO A 44 -2.71 -15.19 -15.14
CA PRO A 44 -3.52 -14.22 -15.86
C PRO A 44 -4.57 -13.59 -14.92
N PRO A 45 -4.98 -12.34 -15.18
CA PRO A 45 -5.96 -11.67 -14.33
C PRO A 45 -7.34 -12.34 -14.44
N THR A 46 -8.14 -12.20 -13.39
CA THR A 46 -9.60 -12.27 -13.49
C THR A 46 -10.10 -10.94 -14.05
N ALA A 47 -11.04 -10.95 -15.00
CA ALA A 47 -11.65 -9.72 -15.49
C ALA A 47 -13.13 -9.66 -15.15
N THR A 48 -13.61 -8.48 -14.78
CA THR A 48 -15.04 -8.12 -14.82
C THR A 48 -15.24 -7.16 -15.97
N VAL A 49 -15.96 -7.59 -17.00
CA VAL A 49 -16.18 -6.84 -18.25
C VAL A 49 -17.61 -6.30 -18.28
N TRP A 50 -17.75 -4.97 -18.25
CA TRP A 50 -19.05 -4.30 -18.37
C TRP A 50 -19.37 -3.90 -19.81
N ASP A 51 -18.35 -3.63 -20.63
CA ASP A 51 -18.51 -3.34 -22.06
C ASP A 51 -17.61 -4.26 -22.90
N PRO A 52 -18.15 -5.39 -23.40
CA PRO A 52 -17.39 -6.32 -24.22
C PRO A 52 -16.91 -5.74 -25.55
N ALA A 53 -17.53 -4.68 -26.07
CA ALA A 53 -17.11 -4.08 -27.33
C ALA A 53 -15.86 -3.23 -27.14
N LEU A 54 -15.79 -2.46 -26.05
CA LEU A 54 -14.61 -1.71 -25.67
C LEU A 54 -13.45 -2.63 -25.22
N ALA A 55 -13.77 -3.72 -24.52
CA ALA A 55 -12.78 -4.64 -23.99
C ALA A 55 -12.16 -5.61 -25.01
N LEU A 56 -12.48 -5.52 -26.31
CA LEU A 56 -11.91 -6.43 -27.33
C LEU A 56 -10.39 -6.28 -27.46
N ASP A 57 -9.89 -5.04 -27.50
CA ASP A 57 -8.46 -4.80 -27.57
C ASP A 57 -7.78 -5.25 -26.28
N VAL A 58 -8.35 -4.89 -25.11
CA VAL A 58 -7.89 -5.39 -23.80
C VAL A 58 -7.78 -6.91 -23.78
N ALA A 59 -8.80 -7.62 -24.27
CA ALA A 59 -8.80 -9.07 -24.32
C ALA A 59 -7.66 -9.62 -25.18
N TRP A 60 -7.40 -9.03 -26.34
CA TRP A 60 -6.28 -9.40 -27.20
C TRP A 60 -4.93 -9.10 -26.53
N GLN A 61 -4.75 -7.90 -25.97
CA GLN A 61 -3.50 -7.39 -25.41
C GLN A 61 -3.10 -8.08 -24.09
N VAL A 62 -4.07 -8.62 -23.34
CA VAL A 62 -3.87 -9.21 -22.00
C VAL A 62 -4.02 -10.73 -21.99
N TYR A 63 -4.98 -11.27 -22.73
CA TYR A 63 -5.28 -12.70 -22.74
C TYR A 63 -4.88 -13.41 -24.05
N GLY A 64 -4.60 -12.65 -25.11
CA GLY A 64 -4.26 -13.17 -26.43
C GLY A 64 -5.46 -13.30 -27.38
N PRO A 65 -5.22 -13.66 -28.65
CA PRO A 65 -6.23 -13.63 -29.71
C PRO A 65 -7.42 -14.57 -29.47
N ASP A 66 -7.19 -15.70 -28.80
CA ASP A 66 -8.23 -16.71 -28.53
C ASP A 66 -9.31 -16.22 -27.55
N ALA A 67 -9.04 -15.14 -26.79
CA ALA A 67 -10.01 -14.53 -25.90
C ALA A 67 -11.06 -13.70 -26.66
N VAL A 68 -10.73 -13.17 -27.84
CA VAL A 68 -11.58 -12.25 -28.61
C VAL A 68 -12.90 -12.90 -29.04
N PRO A 69 -12.92 -14.11 -29.67
CA PRO A 69 -14.17 -14.77 -30.04
C PRO A 69 -15.05 -15.09 -28.82
N VAL A 70 -14.43 -15.54 -27.73
CA VAL A 70 -15.14 -15.87 -26.47
C VAL A 70 -15.79 -14.63 -25.87
N LEU A 71 -15.13 -13.47 -25.95
CA LEU A 71 -15.68 -12.20 -25.48
C LEU A 71 -16.85 -11.71 -26.36
N LEU A 72 -16.73 -11.84 -27.69
CA LEU A 72 -17.79 -11.49 -28.65
C LEU A 72 -19.04 -12.36 -28.44
N GLU A 73 -18.86 -13.67 -28.28
CA GLU A 73 -19.94 -14.62 -28.04
C GLU A 73 -20.48 -14.54 -26.61
N ARG A 74 -19.71 -13.93 -25.69
CA ARG A 74 -20.02 -13.81 -24.25
C ARG A 74 -20.27 -15.16 -23.59
N THR A 75 -19.57 -16.19 -24.07
CA THR A 75 -19.65 -17.58 -23.60
C THR A 75 -18.43 -18.37 -24.08
N GLY A 76 -18.09 -19.44 -23.36
CA GLY A 76 -17.01 -20.34 -23.73
C GLY A 76 -15.78 -20.21 -22.84
N SER A 77 -14.69 -20.78 -23.33
CA SER A 77 -13.42 -20.88 -22.62
C SER A 77 -12.24 -20.84 -23.58
N PHE A 78 -11.11 -20.34 -23.12
CA PHE A 78 -9.89 -20.23 -23.90
C PHE A 78 -8.67 -20.48 -23.01
N ALA A 79 -7.54 -20.83 -23.62
CA ALA A 79 -6.26 -20.86 -22.93
C ALA A 79 -5.56 -19.51 -23.17
N PRO A 80 -5.21 -18.74 -22.12
CA PRO A 80 -4.45 -17.51 -22.29
C PRO A 80 -3.11 -17.78 -22.97
N ALA A 81 -2.74 -16.89 -23.90
CA ALA A 81 -1.46 -16.91 -24.58
C ALA A 81 -0.56 -15.76 -24.07
N PRO A 82 0.76 -15.81 -24.30
CA PRO A 82 1.63 -14.65 -24.09
C PRO A 82 1.07 -13.44 -24.82
N ALA A 83 0.90 -12.33 -24.11
CA ALA A 83 0.24 -11.15 -24.61
C ALA A 83 1.04 -9.89 -24.23
N PRO A 84 1.16 -8.91 -25.13
CA PRO A 84 2.15 -7.84 -25.03
C PRO A 84 1.92 -6.86 -23.86
N ALA A 85 0.67 -6.65 -23.43
CA ALA A 85 0.36 -5.71 -22.35
C ALA A 85 0.28 -6.39 -20.97
N LEU A 86 0.24 -7.73 -20.91
CA LEU A 86 -0.04 -8.48 -19.68
C LEU A 86 0.90 -8.10 -18.54
N ASP A 87 2.20 -8.06 -18.82
CA ASP A 87 3.22 -7.85 -17.80
C ASP A 87 3.23 -6.41 -17.28
N HIS A 88 3.08 -5.44 -18.18
CA HIS A 88 3.00 -4.03 -17.81
C HIS A 88 1.70 -3.71 -17.06
N ALA A 89 0.56 -4.28 -17.49
CA ALA A 89 -0.72 -4.14 -16.82
C ALA A 89 -0.67 -4.72 -15.39
N ARG A 90 -0.08 -5.90 -15.24
CA ARG A 90 0.18 -6.54 -13.94
C ARG A 90 1.04 -5.65 -13.06
N ARG A 91 2.13 -5.08 -13.61
CA ARG A 91 3.02 -4.20 -12.84
C ARG A 91 2.33 -2.93 -12.36
N ALA A 92 1.50 -2.30 -13.20
CA ALA A 92 0.69 -1.14 -12.81
C ALA A 92 -0.29 -1.48 -11.68
N ALA A 93 -0.96 -2.63 -11.79
CA ALA A 93 -1.88 -3.12 -10.75
C ALA A 93 -1.16 -3.41 -9.43
N LEU A 94 0.00 -4.08 -9.49
CA LEU A 94 0.81 -4.40 -8.32
C LEU A 94 1.40 -3.16 -7.64
N ALA A 95 1.90 -2.19 -8.40
CA ALA A 95 2.43 -0.95 -7.83
C ALA A 95 1.32 -0.16 -7.09
N THR A 96 0.13 -0.13 -7.67
CA THR A 96 -1.06 0.47 -7.05
C THR A 96 -1.47 -0.28 -5.78
N TRP A 97 -1.50 -1.61 -5.84
CA TRP A 97 -1.74 -2.45 -4.66
C TRP A 97 -0.71 -2.21 -3.57
N ALA A 98 0.58 -2.21 -3.89
CA ALA A 98 1.66 -2.05 -2.93
C ALA A 98 1.61 -0.68 -2.23
N ALA A 99 1.36 0.39 -3.00
CA ALA A 99 1.16 1.72 -2.43
C ALA A 99 -0.04 1.78 -1.47
N ALA A 100 -1.09 1.00 -1.73
CA ALA A 100 -2.29 0.98 -0.92
C ALA A 100 -2.18 0.02 0.28
N TRP A 101 -1.57 -1.16 0.13
CA TRP A 101 -1.77 -2.30 1.03
C TRP A 101 -0.49 -2.84 1.66
N TRP A 102 0.69 -2.32 1.32
CA TRP A 102 1.95 -2.85 1.86
C TRP A 102 2.01 -2.72 3.40
N PRO A 103 2.10 -3.83 4.15
CA PRO A 103 2.02 -3.85 5.60
C PRO A 103 3.41 -3.68 6.23
N ALA A 104 4.03 -2.52 6.03
CA ALA A 104 5.32 -2.23 6.62
C ALA A 104 5.28 -2.42 8.14
N SER A 105 6.25 -3.15 8.69
CA SER A 105 6.24 -3.53 10.11
C SER A 105 7.65 -3.80 10.61
N SER A 106 8.09 -3.02 11.60
CA SER A 106 9.35 -3.26 12.30
C SER A 106 9.27 -4.52 13.15
N LEU A 107 8.09 -4.79 13.73
CA LEU A 107 7.86 -5.96 14.59
C LEU A 107 7.84 -7.28 13.82
N ALA A 108 7.34 -7.27 12.57
CA ALA A 108 7.30 -8.44 11.71
C ALA A 108 8.52 -8.60 10.79
N GLY A 109 9.47 -7.65 10.82
CA GLY A 109 10.63 -7.63 9.94
C GLY A 109 10.30 -7.34 8.47
N ILE A 110 9.25 -6.55 8.22
CA ILE A 110 8.78 -6.19 6.89
C ILE A 110 9.20 -4.73 6.61
N PRO A 111 10.25 -4.51 5.79
CA PRO A 111 10.72 -3.17 5.48
C PRO A 111 9.64 -2.35 4.72
N PRO A 112 9.64 -1.03 4.89
CA PRO A 112 8.77 -0.16 4.09
C PRO A 112 9.26 -0.10 2.65
N LEU A 113 8.32 -0.10 1.70
CA LEU A 113 8.61 0.23 0.31
C LEU A 113 8.85 1.74 0.17
N ASP A 114 9.74 2.14 -0.73
CA ASP A 114 9.91 3.55 -1.05
C ASP A 114 8.74 4.03 -1.95
N PRO A 115 7.86 4.92 -1.48
CA PRO A 115 6.69 5.36 -2.24
C PRO A 115 7.08 6.11 -3.51
N ARG A 116 8.30 6.68 -3.56
CA ARG A 116 8.78 7.38 -4.74
C ARG A 116 9.17 6.39 -5.84
N ILE A 117 9.82 5.28 -5.49
CA ILE A 117 10.12 4.21 -6.46
C ILE A 117 8.81 3.63 -6.99
N LEU A 118 7.83 3.34 -6.11
CA LEU A 118 6.52 2.86 -6.53
C LEU A 118 5.80 3.84 -7.47
N ALA A 119 5.88 5.14 -7.22
CA ALA A 119 5.25 6.15 -8.08
C ALA A 119 5.88 6.18 -9.49
N VAL A 120 7.22 6.13 -9.58
CA VAL A 120 7.94 6.06 -10.85
C VAL A 120 7.62 4.77 -11.60
N GLU A 121 7.65 3.62 -10.92
CA GLU A 121 7.31 2.32 -11.51
C GLU A 121 5.87 2.27 -12.02
N ARG A 122 4.92 2.81 -11.25
CA ARG A 122 3.51 2.86 -11.65
C ARG A 122 3.32 3.70 -12.91
N ALA A 123 3.98 4.86 -12.98
CA ALA A 123 3.92 5.74 -14.15
C ALA A 123 4.50 5.04 -15.40
N ASP A 124 5.68 4.42 -15.28
CA ASP A 124 6.28 3.64 -16.37
C ASP A 124 5.38 2.51 -16.86
N ALA A 125 4.82 1.74 -15.94
CA ALA A 125 3.93 0.64 -16.27
C ALA A 125 2.67 1.12 -17.01
N LEU A 126 2.09 2.26 -16.60
CA LEU A 126 0.92 2.85 -17.25
C LEU A 126 1.24 3.43 -18.63
N ILE A 127 2.42 4.00 -18.85
CA ILE A 127 2.86 4.43 -20.20
C ILE A 127 2.80 3.25 -21.17
N ALA A 128 3.32 2.10 -20.75
CA ALA A 128 3.38 0.91 -21.60
C ALA A 128 2.01 0.31 -21.95
N VAL A 129 0.97 0.60 -21.16
CA VAL A 129 -0.41 0.10 -21.37
C VAL A 129 -1.42 1.19 -21.66
N GLU A 130 -0.99 2.40 -22.01
CA GLU A 130 -1.86 3.55 -22.28
C GLU A 130 -3.01 3.21 -23.22
N HIS A 131 -2.73 2.46 -24.29
CA HIS A 131 -3.69 2.07 -25.32
C HIS A 131 -4.85 1.19 -24.82
N VAL A 132 -4.72 0.52 -23.67
CA VAL A 132 -5.79 -0.29 -23.07
C VAL A 132 -6.51 0.40 -21.90
N LEU A 133 -6.05 1.57 -21.46
CA LEU A 133 -6.66 2.29 -20.33
C LEU A 133 -8.02 2.89 -20.71
N ASP A 134 -8.87 3.10 -19.70
CA ASP A 134 -10.10 3.88 -19.86
C ASP A 134 -9.79 5.38 -19.79
N GLY A 135 -9.27 5.92 -20.90
CA GLY A 135 -8.83 7.31 -21.02
C GLY A 135 -7.52 7.62 -20.30
N ASP A 136 -7.18 8.92 -20.28
CA ASP A 136 -5.82 9.36 -19.93
C ASP A 136 -5.69 9.83 -18.47
N GLU A 137 -6.79 10.01 -17.73
CA GLU A 137 -6.77 10.66 -16.41
C GLU A 137 -5.85 9.96 -15.41
N LEU A 138 -5.94 8.62 -15.35
CA LEU A 138 -5.10 7.79 -14.49
C LEU A 138 -3.61 7.93 -14.86
N LEU A 139 -3.30 7.93 -16.16
CA LEU A 139 -1.94 8.06 -16.67
C LEU A 139 -1.38 9.46 -16.36
N LEU A 140 -2.14 10.52 -16.63
CA LEU A 140 -1.72 11.91 -16.39
C LEU A 140 -1.42 12.16 -14.90
N MET A 141 -2.25 11.63 -14.00
CA MET A 141 -2.01 11.68 -12.56
C MET A 141 -0.74 10.91 -12.19
N ALA A 142 -0.59 9.68 -12.70
CA ALA A 142 0.58 8.86 -12.41
C ALA A 142 1.88 9.50 -12.92
N LEU A 143 1.88 10.14 -14.10
CA LEU A 143 3.02 10.87 -14.64
C LEU A 143 3.41 12.07 -13.76
N ALA A 144 2.44 12.85 -13.28
CA ALA A 144 2.70 13.98 -12.39
C ALA A 144 3.31 13.52 -11.05
N ASP A 145 2.76 12.46 -10.46
CA ASP A 145 3.28 11.83 -9.24
C ASP A 145 4.69 11.26 -9.46
N GLY A 146 4.87 10.48 -10.53
CA GLY A 146 6.12 9.84 -10.90
C GLY A 146 7.24 10.84 -11.18
N LEU A 147 6.95 11.94 -11.88
CA LEU A 147 7.91 13.00 -12.15
C LEU A 147 8.33 13.73 -10.86
N THR A 148 7.38 13.97 -9.96
CA THR A 148 7.67 14.57 -8.64
C THR A 148 8.54 13.63 -7.80
N ALA A 149 8.23 12.33 -7.84
CA ALA A 149 8.97 11.28 -7.16
C ALA A 149 10.41 11.10 -7.70
N ALA A 150 10.59 11.08 -9.02
CA ALA A 150 11.91 11.00 -9.67
C ALA A 150 12.83 12.15 -9.22
N ARG A 151 12.32 13.38 -9.19
CA ARG A 151 13.08 14.54 -8.67
C ARG A 151 13.48 14.36 -7.21
N ALA A 152 12.58 13.84 -6.38
CA ALA A 152 12.87 13.58 -4.97
C ALA A 152 13.90 12.45 -4.76
N LEU A 153 13.91 11.42 -5.62
CA LEU A 153 14.85 10.30 -5.54
C LEU A 153 16.28 10.72 -5.88
N ARG A 154 16.48 11.57 -6.90
CA ARG A 154 17.81 12.09 -7.27
C ARG A 154 18.50 12.86 -6.15
N LEU A 155 17.73 13.44 -5.24
CA LEU A 155 18.21 14.17 -4.07
C LEU A 155 18.34 13.28 -2.83
N ALA A 156 17.84 12.04 -2.89
CA ALA A 156 17.77 11.16 -1.74
C ALA A 156 19.02 10.27 -1.64
N PRO A 157 19.70 10.26 -0.48
CA PRO A 157 20.72 9.26 -0.21
C PRO A 157 20.08 7.90 0.12
N GLY A 158 20.85 6.81 -0.04
CA GLY A 158 20.52 5.51 0.57
C GLY A 158 19.68 4.55 -0.27
N ILE A 159 19.61 4.75 -1.59
CA ILE A 159 19.12 3.72 -2.54
C ILE A 159 20.26 2.74 -2.85
N ASP A 160 19.96 1.45 -2.90
CA ASP A 160 20.95 0.41 -3.21
C ASP A 160 21.53 0.60 -4.63
N ALA A 161 22.85 0.46 -4.76
CA ALA A 161 23.55 0.68 -6.02
C ALA A 161 23.11 -0.28 -7.13
N ALA A 162 22.61 -1.48 -6.80
CA ALA A 162 22.09 -2.44 -7.76
C ALA A 162 20.75 -2.00 -8.38
N VAL A 163 19.98 -1.16 -7.68
CA VAL A 163 18.65 -0.67 -8.12
C VAL A 163 18.77 0.59 -8.99
N LEU A 164 19.84 1.37 -8.81
CA LEU A 164 20.03 2.66 -9.50
C LEU A 164 19.93 2.60 -11.03
N PRO A 165 20.51 1.63 -11.76
CA PRO A 165 20.40 1.60 -13.22
C PRO A 165 18.97 1.40 -13.70
N ALA A 166 18.24 0.49 -13.05
CA ALA A 166 16.84 0.21 -13.35
C ALA A 166 15.97 1.45 -13.10
N LEU A 167 16.17 2.09 -11.94
CA LEU A 167 15.46 3.29 -11.55
C LEU A 167 15.71 4.43 -12.54
N ALA A 168 16.97 4.68 -12.91
CA ALA A 168 17.33 5.73 -13.87
C ALA A 168 16.67 5.52 -15.24
N ALA A 169 16.55 4.27 -15.70
CA ALA A 169 15.86 3.94 -16.95
C ALA A 169 14.34 4.21 -16.87
N LEU A 170 13.70 3.93 -15.74
CA LEU A 170 12.29 4.25 -15.50
C LEU A 170 12.07 5.77 -15.44
N GLU A 171 12.91 6.48 -14.70
CA GLU A 171 12.84 7.93 -14.58
C GLU A 171 12.95 8.62 -15.95
N ALA A 172 13.86 8.18 -16.81
CA ALA A 172 14.04 8.74 -18.14
C ALA A 172 12.77 8.60 -19.00
N ARG A 173 12.13 7.42 -18.99
CA ARG A 173 10.88 7.19 -19.75
C ARG A 173 9.71 7.99 -19.20
N VAL A 174 9.60 8.11 -17.88
CA VAL A 174 8.58 8.95 -17.23
C VAL A 174 8.79 10.42 -17.57
N GLU A 175 10.02 10.91 -17.57
CA GLU A 175 10.35 12.28 -17.94
C GLU A 175 10.03 12.59 -19.41
N GLU A 176 10.39 11.69 -20.31
CA GLU A 176 10.09 11.80 -21.74
C GLU A 176 8.57 11.85 -21.97
N ALA A 177 7.83 10.87 -21.43
CA ALA A 177 6.38 10.80 -21.58
C ALA A 177 5.64 11.99 -20.94
N ALA A 178 6.15 12.53 -19.83
CA ALA A 178 5.61 13.73 -19.20
C ALA A 178 5.89 14.99 -20.04
N ALA A 179 7.09 15.10 -20.62
CA ALA A 179 7.46 16.22 -21.49
C ALA A 179 6.59 16.27 -22.75
N ASP A 180 6.35 15.13 -23.39
CA ASP A 180 5.48 15.02 -24.57
C ASP A 180 4.04 15.50 -24.30
N ARG A 181 3.59 15.40 -23.05
CA ARG A 181 2.25 15.81 -22.60
C ARG A 181 2.23 17.18 -21.91
N GLY A 182 3.37 17.86 -21.82
CA GLY A 182 3.48 19.17 -21.16
C GLY A 182 3.26 19.13 -19.64
N ILE A 183 3.46 17.98 -19.00
CA ILE A 183 3.31 17.81 -17.55
C ILE A 183 4.56 18.32 -16.84
N THR A 184 4.39 19.25 -15.90
CA THR A 184 5.48 19.74 -15.05
C THR A 184 5.40 19.11 -13.67
N ALA A 185 6.53 18.69 -13.11
CA ALA A 185 6.52 18.14 -11.76
C ALA A 185 6.10 19.19 -10.75
N GLY A 186 5.36 18.74 -9.73
CA GLY A 186 5.04 19.55 -8.57
C GLY A 186 6.29 19.91 -7.77
N SER A 187 6.11 20.83 -6.82
CA SER A 187 7.14 21.08 -5.80
C SER A 187 7.24 19.85 -4.91
N ALA A 188 8.36 19.13 -4.97
CA ALA A 188 8.68 18.17 -3.93
C ALA A 188 8.79 18.95 -2.61
N ALA A 189 7.93 18.65 -1.64
CA ALA A 189 8.06 19.24 -0.31
C ALA A 189 9.38 18.75 0.29
N MET A 190 10.40 19.61 0.31
CA MET A 190 11.60 19.33 1.08
C MET A 190 11.21 19.29 2.55
N PRO A 191 11.60 18.25 3.31
CA PRO A 191 11.45 18.31 4.76
C PRO A 191 12.21 19.54 5.27
N ALA A 192 11.54 20.38 6.05
CA ALA A 192 12.16 21.55 6.64
C ALA A 192 13.27 21.07 7.59
N ARG A 193 14.43 21.73 7.54
CA ARG A 193 15.62 21.41 8.36
C ARG A 193 15.37 21.53 9.87
N GLU A 194 14.20 22.04 10.24
CA GLU A 194 13.73 22.34 11.59
C GLU A 194 13.23 21.08 12.34
N ASP A 195 13.06 19.95 11.64
CA ASP A 195 12.52 18.70 12.22
C ASP A 195 13.56 17.81 12.92
N PHE A 196 14.82 18.25 13.02
CA PHE A 196 15.85 17.58 13.83
C PHE A 196 15.82 18.06 15.29
N ALA A 197 14.71 17.79 15.99
CA ALA A 197 14.65 17.94 17.43
C ALA A 197 15.15 16.64 18.11
N LEU A 198 16.41 16.66 18.53
CA LEU A 198 17.05 15.61 19.35
C LEU A 198 16.30 15.49 20.69
N ALA A 199 15.44 14.49 20.85
CA ALA A 199 14.80 14.20 22.13
C ALA A 199 15.73 13.35 23.00
N ALA A 200 16.41 14.02 23.94
CA ALA A 200 17.19 13.37 24.98
C ALA A 200 16.32 13.09 26.23
N SER A 201 16.62 11.94 26.84
CA SER A 201 16.32 11.52 28.21
C SER A 201 14.96 10.87 28.48
N ALA A 202 14.92 9.54 28.28
CA ALA A 202 14.04 8.68 29.05
C ALA A 202 14.58 8.58 30.49
N THR A 203 13.97 9.32 31.42
CA THR A 203 14.07 8.98 32.84
C THR A 203 13.32 7.67 33.06
N ALA A 204 14.02 6.66 33.59
CA ALA A 204 13.39 5.43 34.05
C ALA A 204 12.36 5.78 35.13
N ARG A 205 11.08 5.58 34.82
CA ARG A 205 9.94 5.88 35.71
C ARG A 205 9.56 4.62 36.48
N SER A 206 9.26 4.80 37.76
CA SER A 206 8.92 3.73 38.71
C SER A 206 7.60 3.03 38.32
N ALA A 207 7.59 1.70 38.35
CA ALA A 207 6.41 0.86 38.14
C ALA A 207 5.35 1.01 39.26
N ALA A 208 5.63 1.79 40.31
CA ALA A 208 4.79 1.90 41.51
C ALA A 208 3.46 2.68 41.33
N ASP A 209 3.22 3.31 40.17
CA ASP A 209 2.05 4.19 39.95
C ASP A 209 1.02 3.67 38.93
N VAL A 210 1.15 2.44 38.43
CA VAL A 210 0.21 1.86 37.44
C VAL A 210 -0.99 1.25 38.16
N LEU A 211 -2.20 1.76 37.89
CA LEU A 211 -3.45 1.31 38.49
C LEU A 211 -4.17 0.26 37.63
N ALA A 212 -4.04 0.36 36.31
CA ALA A 212 -4.51 -0.62 35.35
C ALA A 212 -3.72 -0.50 34.05
N GLU A 213 -3.57 -1.60 33.32
CA GLU A 213 -2.93 -1.62 32.00
C GLU A 213 -3.59 -2.68 31.12
N GLY A 214 -3.39 -2.55 29.80
CA GLY A 214 -3.86 -3.52 28.85
C GLY A 214 -3.27 -3.32 27.46
N THR A 215 -3.53 -4.30 26.61
CA THR A 215 -3.07 -4.32 25.22
C THR A 215 -4.24 -4.75 24.34
N GLU A 216 -4.45 -4.03 23.24
CA GLU A 216 -5.51 -4.30 22.28
C GLU A 216 -4.92 -4.44 20.87
N PRO A 217 -5.37 -5.45 20.08
CA PRO A 217 -4.94 -5.59 18.70
C PRO A 217 -5.41 -4.39 17.88
N LEU A 218 -4.63 -4.02 16.86
CA LEU A 218 -4.99 -2.92 15.97
C LEU A 218 -5.94 -3.42 14.88
N ASP A 219 -7.06 -2.71 14.71
CA ASP A 219 -7.88 -2.84 13.51
C ASP A 219 -7.26 -1.99 12.39
N LEU A 220 -6.47 -2.62 11.52
CA LEU A 220 -5.81 -1.95 10.40
C LEU A 220 -6.80 -1.27 9.44
N SER A 221 -8.07 -1.68 9.46
CA SER A 221 -9.10 -1.06 8.64
C SER A 221 -9.37 0.39 9.04
N ALA A 222 -9.07 0.79 10.28
CA ALA A 222 -9.28 2.15 10.80
C ALA A 222 -8.14 3.14 10.50
N PHE A 223 -7.06 2.69 9.86
CA PHE A 223 -5.86 3.49 9.63
C PHE A 223 -5.55 3.70 8.16
N ALA A 224 -5.06 4.90 7.82
CA ALA A 224 -4.46 5.14 6.52
C ALA A 224 -3.20 4.25 6.34
N PRO A 225 -2.89 3.81 5.11
CA PRO A 225 -1.73 2.96 4.84
C PRO A 225 -0.43 3.51 5.40
N GLY A 226 0.40 2.63 5.97
CA GLY A 226 1.69 3.03 6.53
C GLY A 226 1.62 3.94 7.75
N THR A 227 0.46 4.09 8.39
CA THR A 227 0.35 4.88 9.62
C THR A 227 0.83 4.09 10.85
N VAL A 228 0.22 2.95 11.13
CA VAL A 228 0.54 2.10 12.30
C VAL A 228 1.26 0.82 11.88
N ASP A 229 2.09 0.27 12.77
CA ASP A 229 2.79 -0.98 12.50
C ASP A 229 1.78 -2.12 12.31
N ALA A 230 1.85 -2.82 11.18
CA ALA A 230 0.86 -3.83 10.82
C ALA A 230 0.83 -5.05 11.77
N ALA A 231 1.91 -5.30 12.51
CA ALA A 231 1.97 -6.33 13.56
C ALA A 231 1.89 -5.74 14.98
N GLY A 232 1.64 -4.43 15.09
CA GLY A 232 1.55 -3.71 16.35
C GLY A 232 0.29 -4.02 17.13
N SER A 233 0.35 -3.70 18.43
CA SER A 233 -0.80 -3.65 19.31
C SER A 233 -0.78 -2.32 20.05
N ALA A 234 -1.96 -1.76 20.31
CA ALA A 234 -2.08 -0.58 21.15
C ALA A 234 -1.88 -0.98 22.61
N HIS A 235 -1.06 -0.23 23.32
CA HIS A 235 -0.87 -0.38 24.75
C HIS A 235 -1.50 0.81 25.47
N TRP A 236 -2.26 0.56 26.52
CA TRP A 236 -2.83 1.60 27.36
C TRP A 236 -2.51 1.34 28.82
N GLN A 237 -2.33 2.42 29.57
CA GLN A 237 -2.13 2.39 31.01
C GLN A 237 -2.88 3.53 31.69
N VAL A 238 -3.44 3.23 32.85
CA VAL A 238 -4.08 4.17 33.76
C VAL A 238 -3.19 4.28 34.98
N ARG A 239 -2.71 5.48 35.26
CA ARG A 239 -1.74 5.76 36.32
C ARG A 239 -2.27 6.75 37.34
N SER A 240 -1.78 6.64 38.57
CA SER A 240 -1.94 7.68 39.59
C SER A 240 -0.86 8.75 39.40
N ALA A 241 -1.22 10.03 39.43
CA ALA A 241 -0.28 11.15 39.35
C ALA A 241 -0.67 12.24 40.34
N GLU A 242 0.10 12.41 41.42
CA GLU A 242 0.05 13.42 42.51
C GLU A 242 -1.32 13.68 43.20
N SER A 243 -2.42 13.75 42.46
CA SER A 243 -3.80 13.92 42.93
C SER A 243 -4.88 13.52 41.89
N HIS A 244 -4.51 13.06 40.69
CA HIS A 244 -5.44 12.69 39.62
C HIS A 244 -5.03 11.39 38.93
N VAL A 245 -5.94 10.87 38.11
CA VAL A 245 -5.70 9.69 37.28
C VAL A 245 -5.32 10.15 35.87
N VAL A 246 -4.30 9.52 35.30
CA VAL A 246 -3.81 9.80 33.94
C VAL A 246 -4.00 8.56 33.09
N LEU A 247 -4.63 8.72 31.92
CA LEU A 247 -4.65 7.72 30.87
C LEU A 247 -3.51 8.02 29.90
N GLU A 248 -2.69 7.03 29.60
CA GLU A 248 -1.66 7.08 28.58
C GLU A 248 -1.88 5.94 27.58
N ILE A 249 -1.76 6.25 26.29
CA ILE A 249 -1.90 5.29 25.19
C ILE A 249 -0.68 5.41 24.28
N SER A 250 -0.14 4.26 23.89
CA SER A 250 0.96 4.14 22.93
C SER A 250 0.60 3.15 21.83
N VAL A 251 0.91 3.51 20.58
CA VAL A 251 0.66 2.68 19.40
C VAL A 251 1.92 2.65 18.53
N PRO A 252 2.48 1.48 18.19
CA PRO A 252 3.62 1.40 17.29
C PRO A 252 3.32 2.01 15.92
N ARG A 253 4.22 2.85 15.42
CA ARG A 253 4.12 3.47 14.10
C ARG A 253 4.76 2.55 13.06
N ALA A 254 4.19 2.50 11.85
CA ALA A 254 4.83 1.76 10.76
C ALA A 254 6.22 2.35 10.45
N PRO A 255 7.22 1.52 10.10
CA PRO A 255 8.44 2.06 9.54
C PRO A 255 8.13 2.80 8.24
N SER A 256 8.85 3.89 7.98
CA SER A 256 8.63 4.74 6.80
C SER A 256 9.96 5.17 6.20
N THR A 257 10.01 5.19 4.87
CA THR A 257 11.08 5.79 4.07
C THR A 257 10.84 7.29 3.82
N SER A 258 9.62 7.75 4.06
CA SER A 258 9.21 9.15 3.91
C SER A 258 9.29 9.90 5.24
N ALA A 259 9.79 11.13 5.17
CA ALA A 259 9.77 12.09 6.27
C ALA A 259 8.39 12.76 6.47
N ALA A 260 7.38 12.41 5.65
CA ALA A 260 6.04 12.96 5.81
C ALA A 260 5.49 12.66 7.21
N ASP A 261 4.96 13.70 7.87
CA ASP A 261 4.26 13.57 9.14
C ASP A 261 2.90 12.86 8.90
N PRO A 262 2.66 11.67 9.49
CA PRO A 262 1.37 10.99 9.33
C PRO A 262 0.21 11.72 10.02
N GLY A 263 0.48 12.79 10.78
CA GLY A 263 -0.52 13.50 11.56
C GLY A 263 -0.95 12.72 12.81
N PRO A 264 -1.86 13.26 13.64
CA PRO A 264 -2.30 12.62 14.86
C PRO A 264 -3.31 11.50 14.61
N LEU A 265 -3.36 10.53 15.53
CA LEU A 265 -4.45 9.56 15.64
C LEU A 265 -5.51 10.06 16.61
N ASP A 266 -6.77 9.75 16.33
CA ASP A 266 -7.87 9.95 17.27
C ASP A 266 -8.07 8.65 18.07
N ALA A 267 -8.13 8.77 19.40
CA ALA A 267 -8.30 7.66 20.33
C ALA A 267 -9.48 7.91 21.27
N VAL A 268 -10.27 6.87 21.54
CA VAL A 268 -11.33 6.88 22.56
C VAL A 268 -11.20 5.63 23.40
N PHE A 269 -10.97 5.79 24.70
CA PHE A 269 -10.89 4.69 25.66
C PHE A 269 -11.91 4.86 26.78
N ALA A 270 -12.81 3.89 26.93
CA ALA A 270 -13.86 3.94 27.96
C ALA A 270 -14.61 5.29 28.02
N GLY A 271 -14.84 5.92 26.86
CA GLY A 271 -15.51 7.21 26.72
C GLY A 271 -14.61 8.46 26.88
N VAL A 272 -13.33 8.29 27.19
CA VAL A 272 -12.34 9.37 27.26
C VAL A 272 -11.65 9.53 25.90
N ALA A 273 -11.83 10.69 25.26
CA ALA A 273 -11.20 11.01 23.99
C ALA A 273 -9.83 11.69 24.19
N LEU A 274 -8.86 11.33 23.36
CA LEU A 274 -7.54 11.97 23.29
C LEU A 274 -6.94 11.84 21.89
N ALA A 275 -6.04 12.76 21.54
CA ALA A 275 -5.26 12.67 20.31
C ALA A 275 -3.88 12.09 20.60
N LEU A 276 -3.45 11.10 19.82
CA LEU A 276 -2.10 10.54 19.90
C LEU A 276 -1.22 11.27 18.89
N ARG A 277 -0.14 11.86 19.36
CA ARG A 277 0.81 12.58 18.52
C ARG A 277 1.90 11.62 18.03
N PRO A 278 2.35 11.78 16.78
CA PRO A 278 3.47 11.00 16.27
C PRO A 278 4.75 11.35 17.04
N GLN A 279 5.49 10.31 17.41
CA GLN A 279 6.83 10.34 17.96
C GLN A 279 7.70 9.35 17.16
N PRO A 280 9.03 9.35 17.34
CA PRO A 280 9.89 8.37 16.69
C PRO A 280 9.49 6.93 17.07
N GLY A 281 8.95 6.17 16.11
CA GLY A 281 8.58 4.76 16.29
C GLY A 281 7.19 4.49 16.90
N HIS A 282 6.49 5.49 17.43
CA HIS A 282 5.17 5.31 18.05
C HIS A 282 4.30 6.56 17.98
N PHE A 283 3.00 6.39 18.16
CA PHE A 283 2.08 7.46 18.54
C PHE A 283 1.84 7.37 20.03
N THR A 284 1.89 8.50 20.73
CA THR A 284 1.56 8.56 22.16
C THR A 284 0.63 9.71 22.47
N GLY A 285 -0.24 9.49 23.45
CA GLY A 285 -1.14 10.50 23.99
C GLY A 285 -1.34 10.27 25.48
N SER A 286 -1.49 11.38 26.21
CA SER A 286 -1.77 11.36 27.64
C SER A 286 -2.82 12.39 27.99
N VAL A 287 -3.77 12.02 28.84
CA VAL A 287 -4.85 12.89 29.29
C VAL A 287 -5.24 12.59 30.74
N ALA A 288 -5.61 13.63 31.49
CA ALA A 288 -6.26 13.43 32.78
C ALA A 288 -7.61 12.73 32.57
N ALA A 289 -7.82 11.63 33.28
CA ALA A 289 -9.01 10.80 33.17
C ALA A 289 -9.82 10.85 34.48
N PRO A 290 -11.16 10.74 34.41
CA PRO A 290 -11.97 10.56 35.61
C PRO A 290 -11.58 9.28 36.35
N ALA A 291 -11.46 9.33 37.68
CA ALA A 291 -11.16 8.14 38.50
C ALA A 291 -12.21 7.02 38.33
N THR A 292 -13.42 7.37 37.90
CA THR A 292 -14.48 6.40 37.55
C THR A 292 -14.09 5.44 36.44
N ILE A 293 -13.05 5.73 35.64
CA ILE A 293 -12.52 4.81 34.64
C ILE A 293 -12.05 3.48 35.25
N LEU A 294 -11.57 3.51 36.50
CA LEU A 294 -11.17 2.31 37.26
C LEU A 294 -12.37 1.50 37.74
N LEU A 295 -13.55 2.13 37.81
CA LEU A 295 -14.82 1.48 38.15
C LEU A 295 -15.54 0.95 36.91
N THR A 296 -15.16 1.38 35.71
CA THR A 296 -15.66 0.82 34.46
C THR A 296 -15.36 -0.69 34.43
N PRO A 297 -16.37 -1.55 34.21
CA PRO A 297 -16.14 -3.00 34.10
C PRO A 297 -15.10 -3.31 33.02
N PRO A 298 -14.23 -4.32 33.20
CA PRO A 298 -13.21 -4.66 32.21
C PRO A 298 -13.76 -4.83 30.78
N ALA A 299 -14.94 -5.43 30.63
CA ALA A 299 -15.60 -5.62 29.33
C ALA A 299 -16.05 -4.31 28.65
N ALA A 300 -16.14 -3.21 29.38
CA ALA A 300 -16.50 -1.89 28.87
C ALA A 300 -15.28 -0.95 28.71
N ARG A 301 -14.06 -1.44 28.99
CA ARG A 301 -12.80 -0.72 28.75
C ARG A 301 -12.30 -1.04 27.35
N THR A 302 -12.99 -0.52 26.35
CA THR A 302 -12.62 -0.70 24.94
C THR A 302 -11.82 0.50 24.44
N LEU A 303 -10.81 0.24 23.60
CA LEU A 303 -10.05 1.25 22.89
C LEU A 303 -10.47 1.29 21.41
N ALA A 304 -10.95 2.44 20.96
CA ALA A 304 -11.14 2.74 19.55
C ALA A 304 -10.04 3.70 19.08
N LEU A 305 -9.40 3.38 17.95
CA LEU A 305 -8.34 4.17 17.33
C LEU A 305 -8.64 4.35 15.84
N ALA A 306 -8.34 5.54 15.31
CA ALA A 306 -8.44 5.79 13.87
C ALA A 306 -7.47 6.89 13.42
N SER A 307 -7.06 6.82 12.15
CA SER A 307 -6.43 7.96 11.48
C SER A 307 -7.44 9.09 11.31
N ARG A 308 -7.06 10.32 11.67
CA ARG A 308 -7.97 11.47 11.58
C ARG A 308 -8.46 11.69 10.15
N GLY A 309 -9.77 11.78 9.97
CA GLY A 309 -10.40 12.02 8.66
C GLY A 309 -10.37 10.83 7.70
N TYR A 310 -9.83 9.68 8.12
CA TYR A 310 -9.80 8.47 7.32
C TYR A 310 -11.12 7.71 7.43
N ARG A 311 -11.69 7.32 6.28
CA ARG A 311 -13.01 6.66 6.21
C ARG A 311 -12.98 5.15 6.44
N GLY A 312 -11.80 4.61 6.68
CA GLY A 312 -11.60 3.19 6.91
C GLY A 312 -11.58 2.36 5.62
N ARG A 313 -11.21 1.09 5.78
CA ARG A 313 -11.26 0.03 4.76
C ARG A 313 -12.15 -1.10 5.23
N ARG A 314 -12.41 -2.06 4.34
CA ARG A 314 -13.14 -3.28 4.69
C ARG A 314 -12.22 -4.49 4.54
N ASP A 315 -12.55 -5.53 5.29
CA ASP A 315 -12.01 -6.89 5.13
C ASP A 315 -10.47 -6.94 5.18
N VAL A 316 -9.87 -6.22 6.14
CA VAL A 316 -8.42 -6.17 6.33
C VAL A 316 -8.00 -7.23 7.34
N ASP A 317 -7.40 -8.31 6.86
CA ASP A 317 -6.70 -9.29 7.69
C ASP A 317 -5.21 -8.95 7.74
N ALA A 318 -4.76 -8.44 8.89
CA ALA A 318 -3.36 -8.09 9.12
C ALA A 318 -2.43 -9.30 8.97
N GLY A 319 -2.83 -10.48 9.46
CA GLY A 319 -2.04 -11.70 9.37
C GLY A 319 -1.84 -12.15 7.93
N ALA A 320 -2.92 -12.11 7.13
CA ALA A 320 -2.86 -12.42 5.71
C ALA A 320 -1.97 -11.44 4.93
N LEU A 321 -2.07 -10.14 5.20
CA LEU A 321 -1.22 -9.12 4.59
C LEU A 321 0.27 -9.32 4.95
N LEU A 322 0.59 -9.57 6.23
CA LEU A 322 1.96 -9.81 6.67
C LEU A 322 2.55 -11.08 6.02
N ALA A 323 1.76 -12.15 5.88
CA ALA A 323 2.19 -13.37 5.19
C ALA A 323 2.48 -13.09 3.70
N LEU A 324 1.58 -12.38 3.04
CA LEU A 324 1.71 -11.97 1.65
C LEU A 324 2.97 -11.14 1.41
N ALA A 325 3.22 -10.11 2.22
CA ALA A 325 4.39 -9.27 2.06
C ALA A 325 5.71 -10.04 2.26
N ARG A 326 5.75 -11.01 3.17
CA ARG A 326 6.93 -11.90 3.33
C ARG A 326 7.17 -12.76 2.10
N GLU A 327 6.12 -13.32 1.52
CA GLU A 327 6.22 -14.13 0.31
C GLU A 327 6.76 -13.31 -0.86
N ARG A 328 6.23 -12.10 -1.05
CA ARG A 328 6.70 -11.18 -2.08
C ARG A 328 8.16 -10.75 -1.87
N LEU A 329 8.57 -10.44 -0.63
CA LEU A 329 9.97 -10.17 -0.31
C LEU A 329 10.88 -11.38 -0.55
N GLY A 330 10.40 -12.60 -0.31
CA GLY A 330 11.10 -13.83 -0.65
C GLY A 330 11.43 -13.88 -2.13
N ARG A 331 10.43 -13.69 -2.99
CA ARG A 331 10.62 -13.63 -4.45
C ARG A 331 11.54 -12.49 -4.87
N ALA A 332 11.41 -11.32 -4.26
CA ALA A 332 12.26 -10.17 -4.57
C ALA A 332 13.74 -10.42 -4.27
N ARG A 333 14.06 -11.25 -3.26
CA ARG A 333 15.43 -11.67 -2.95
C ARG A 333 15.99 -12.69 -3.96
N GLU A 334 15.13 -13.55 -4.48
CA GLU A 334 15.47 -14.59 -5.44
C GLU A 334 15.54 -14.06 -6.88
N ALA A 335 14.83 -12.97 -7.18
CA ALA A 335 14.77 -12.37 -8.50
C ALA A 335 16.12 -11.78 -8.92
N GLU A 336 16.70 -12.33 -10.00
CA GLU A 336 17.83 -11.73 -10.69
C GLU A 336 17.37 -10.49 -11.48
N ILE A 337 18.22 -9.47 -11.52
CA ILE A 337 18.00 -8.32 -12.40
C ILE A 337 18.35 -8.78 -13.82
N GLY A 338 17.37 -8.80 -14.73
CA GLY A 338 17.57 -9.25 -16.10
C GLY A 338 18.55 -8.36 -16.89
N GLU A 339 18.93 -8.79 -18.11
CA GLU A 339 19.85 -8.05 -18.99
C GLU A 339 19.41 -6.61 -19.30
N THR A 340 18.11 -6.32 -19.23
CA THR A 340 17.54 -4.97 -19.41
C THR A 340 17.67 -4.09 -18.17
N GLY A 341 18.20 -4.63 -17.07
CA GLY A 341 18.19 -3.96 -15.76
C GLY A 341 16.82 -3.96 -15.09
N ILE A 342 15.79 -4.52 -15.71
CA ILE A 342 14.42 -4.53 -15.16
C ILE A 342 14.22 -5.85 -14.42
N PRO A 343 13.63 -5.84 -13.20
CA PRO A 343 13.30 -7.06 -12.47
C PRO A 343 12.37 -7.98 -13.26
N ASP A 344 12.32 -9.25 -12.84
CA ASP A 344 11.20 -10.14 -13.15
C ASP A 344 9.88 -9.36 -13.08
N GLN A 345 9.07 -9.46 -14.12
CA GLN A 345 7.88 -8.64 -14.33
C GLN A 345 6.81 -8.82 -13.23
N ALA A 346 6.92 -9.86 -12.40
CA ALA A 346 6.09 -10.09 -11.22
C ALA A 346 6.60 -9.42 -9.92
N VAL A 347 7.83 -8.91 -9.92
CA VAL A 347 8.52 -8.30 -8.78
C VAL A 347 8.70 -6.80 -9.02
N LEU A 348 8.32 -5.99 -8.03
CA LEU A 348 8.51 -4.54 -8.11
C LEU A 348 9.95 -4.16 -7.73
N LEU A 349 10.49 -3.14 -8.38
CA LEU A 349 11.80 -2.57 -8.05
C LEU A 349 11.83 -2.06 -6.60
N ALA A 350 10.72 -1.47 -6.13
CA ALA A 350 10.58 -1.07 -4.74
C ALA A 350 10.69 -2.25 -3.76
N GLU A 351 10.21 -3.44 -4.14
CA GLU A 351 10.33 -4.66 -3.32
C GLU A 351 11.77 -5.16 -3.31
N GLN A 352 12.49 -5.08 -4.43
CA GLN A 352 13.91 -5.43 -4.49
C GLN A 352 14.77 -4.49 -3.63
N GLU A 353 14.53 -3.18 -3.71
CA GLU A 353 15.18 -2.19 -2.85
C GLU A 353 14.91 -2.50 -1.38
N ALA A 354 13.64 -2.76 -1.01
CA ALA A 354 13.28 -3.09 0.36
C ALA A 354 13.90 -4.42 0.84
N ALA A 355 13.99 -5.42 -0.03
CA ALA A 355 14.55 -6.74 0.27
C ALA A 355 16.06 -6.73 0.55
N ARG A 356 16.77 -5.69 0.07
CA ARG A 356 18.23 -5.50 0.22
C ARG A 356 18.62 -4.70 1.47
N ARG A 357 17.65 -4.06 2.15
CA ARG A 357 17.84 -3.36 3.43
C ARG A 357 17.77 -4.32 4.62
#